data_AF-A0A7C2EKG3-F1
#
_entry.id   AF-A0A7C2EKG3-F1
#
_cell.length_a   1.000
_cell.length_b   1.000
_cell.length_c   1.000
_cell.angle_alpha   90.00
_cell.angle_beta   90.00
_cell.angle_gamma   90.00
#
_symmetry.space_group_name_H-M   'P 1'
#
loop_
_entity.id
_entity.type
_entity.pdbx_description
1 polymer ?
#
loop_
_entity_poly.entity_id
_entity_poly.type
_entity_poly.pdbx_seq_one_letter_code
_entity_poly.pdbx_strand_id
1 'polypeptide(L)'
;MLHPIKHSIRVPGKNGLLIIILVLTLLMPAITCYARASIIETLKVADIVSLEQGKPIERELAGGEAHSYRLALAAGQFCHIVVNQRGIDVVVALYGPDGEKIVEIDSPNSANGPEVISLVAEASGNYRLEVRSLEKNTSAGRYEVKIEELRAPAPKDKSRVAAQKAFTDAKALRNQRTAGSFRSAIEKYQEALSLWQGLGDRRMEAYSLYEIGWIYSDIGEYQKALDSYNQAQAIYKEMANLQGQSSVLNNVGWIYGALGEYQKAIDLYKQSLQIDLARGDRYEEPRILSNIGSNYANLGEYKKALEIHLQVLSIRLARNDRGGQAITLNNIANCYDHLGEKQKALDYYGQAL
;
A
#
# COMPACT_ATOMS: atom_id res chain seq x y z
N MET A 1 58.77 -15.99 21.89
CA MET A 1 58.98 -15.48 23.27
C MET A 1 60.20 -14.59 23.29
N LEU A 2 60.14 -13.49 24.06
CA LEU A 2 61.19 -12.51 24.37
C LEU A 2 61.33 -11.30 23.41
N HIS A 3 60.54 -10.26 23.70
CA HIS A 3 61.03 -8.86 23.80
C HIS A 3 61.59 -8.66 25.23
N PRO A 4 62.52 -7.73 25.56
CA PRO A 4 62.25 -6.27 25.49
C PRO A 4 63.44 -5.26 25.35
N ILE A 5 63.10 -4.08 24.79
CA ILE A 5 63.30 -2.67 25.24
C ILE A 5 64.70 -2.19 25.72
N LYS A 6 65.18 -1.07 25.14
CA LYS A 6 65.73 0.09 25.89
C LYS A 6 65.72 1.41 25.07
N HIS A 7 65.39 2.50 25.77
CA HIS A 7 65.13 3.86 25.30
C HIS A 7 66.37 4.74 25.02
N SER A 8 66.20 5.77 24.16
CA SER A 8 66.39 7.22 24.45
C SER A 8 67.20 8.07 23.44
N ILE A 9 66.48 8.97 22.74
CA ILE A 9 66.63 10.44 22.56
C ILE A 9 68.04 11.07 22.37
N ARG A 10 68.22 11.79 21.24
CA ARG A 10 68.72 13.19 21.20
C ARG A 10 68.48 13.89 19.85
N VAL A 11 67.93 15.11 19.88
CA VAL A 11 67.85 16.13 18.81
C VAL A 11 68.93 17.20 19.09
N PRO A 12 69.54 17.89 18.10
CA PRO A 12 69.06 19.18 17.55
C PRO A 12 69.33 19.30 16.03
N GLY A 13 68.82 20.19 15.18
CA GLY A 13 68.18 21.50 15.25
C GLY A 13 68.71 22.38 14.09
N LYS A 14 67.82 23.18 13.47
CA LYS A 14 68.03 24.36 12.57
C LYS A 14 68.01 24.19 11.03
N ASN A 15 66.90 24.71 10.49
CA ASN A 15 66.75 25.78 9.49
C ASN A 15 67.48 25.71 8.14
N GLY A 16 66.69 25.73 7.06
CA GLY A 16 67.14 26.11 5.72
C GLY A 16 66.03 26.00 4.68
N LEU A 17 65.24 27.06 4.53
CA LEU A 17 64.27 27.25 3.45
C LEU A 17 65.03 27.67 2.18
N LEU A 18 64.94 26.93 1.07
CA LEU A 18 65.34 27.40 -0.28
C LEU A 18 64.47 26.68 -1.34
N ILE A 19 63.41 27.33 -1.86
CA ILE A 19 63.28 28.02 -3.18
C ILE A 19 63.41 27.06 -4.39
N ILE A 20 62.57 27.33 -5.42
CA ILE A 20 62.74 27.09 -6.88
C ILE A 20 62.03 25.81 -7.39
N ILE A 21 61.22 25.75 -8.46
CA ILE A 21 60.47 26.66 -9.37
C ILE A 21 59.97 25.76 -10.55
N LEU A 22 58.92 26.18 -11.27
CA LEU A 22 58.49 25.79 -12.64
C LEU A 22 58.01 24.33 -12.88
N VAL A 23 56.72 24.08 -13.11
CA VAL A 23 55.94 24.24 -14.37
C VAL A 23 56.44 23.35 -15.51
N LEU A 24 55.66 22.32 -15.88
CA LEU A 24 55.17 22.16 -17.26
C LEU A 24 54.00 21.15 -17.33
N THR A 25 53.04 21.52 -18.16
CA THR A 25 51.75 20.90 -18.47
C THR A 25 51.82 19.76 -19.49
N LEU A 26 50.75 18.95 -19.50
CA LEU A 26 50.17 18.10 -20.56
C LEU A 26 50.67 16.65 -20.70
N LEU A 27 49.83 15.70 -20.26
CA LEU A 27 49.27 14.59 -21.07
C LEU A 27 48.26 13.76 -20.22
N MET A 28 46.98 13.80 -20.61
CA MET A 28 45.90 12.91 -20.14
C MET A 28 46.01 11.53 -20.83
N PRO A 29 45.54 10.39 -20.26
CA PRO A 29 44.08 10.15 -20.16
C PRO A 29 43.57 9.34 -18.94
N ALA A 30 42.31 9.63 -18.61
CA ALA A 30 41.24 8.72 -18.18
C ALA A 30 41.57 7.63 -17.14
N ILE A 31 41.23 7.91 -15.87
CA ILE A 31 40.65 6.88 -14.99
C ILE A 31 39.30 7.40 -14.50
N THR A 32 38.28 6.77 -15.06
CA THR A 32 36.86 6.82 -14.77
C THR A 32 36.62 6.56 -13.28
N CYS A 33 36.43 7.61 -12.48
CA CYS A 33 35.74 7.45 -11.20
C CYS A 33 34.24 7.41 -11.52
N TYR A 34 33.76 6.21 -11.79
CA TYR A 34 32.35 5.92 -11.99
C TYR A 34 31.59 6.42 -10.76
N ALA A 35 30.69 7.36 -11.01
CA ALA A 35 29.71 7.84 -10.07
C ALA A 35 29.00 6.63 -9.44
N ARG A 36 29.20 6.44 -8.13
CA ARG A 36 28.18 5.83 -7.29
C ARG A 36 27.20 6.92 -6.86
N ALA A 37 26.70 7.65 -7.85
CA ALA A 37 25.42 8.33 -7.73
C ALA A 37 24.39 7.21 -7.70
N SER A 38 24.05 6.82 -6.47
CA SER A 38 22.83 6.08 -6.18
C SER A 38 21.71 6.65 -7.05
N ILE A 39 20.91 5.75 -7.61
CA ILE A 39 19.67 5.98 -8.34
C ILE A 39 18.69 6.69 -7.40
N ILE A 40 18.97 7.95 -7.11
CA ILE A 40 17.99 8.95 -6.72
C ILE A 40 17.76 9.67 -8.04
N GLU A 41 16.72 9.21 -8.69
CA GLU A 41 16.08 9.87 -9.81
C GLU A 41 16.14 11.38 -9.58
N THR A 42 16.87 12.05 -10.46
CA THR A 42 17.02 13.50 -10.47
C THR A 42 15.69 14.06 -10.95
N LEU A 43 14.67 14.02 -10.08
CA LEU A 43 13.49 14.86 -10.19
C LEU A 43 14.02 16.28 -10.36
N LYS A 44 13.87 16.83 -11.57
CA LYS A 44 14.21 18.23 -11.83
C LYS A 44 13.44 19.04 -10.79
N VAL A 45 14.18 19.76 -9.94
CA VAL A 45 13.65 20.67 -8.91
C VAL A 45 12.66 21.70 -9.52
N ALA A 46 12.67 21.87 -10.84
CA ALA A 46 11.79 22.73 -11.63
C ALA A 46 10.31 22.29 -11.69
N ASP A 47 9.96 21.02 -11.41
CA ASP A 47 8.57 20.52 -11.55
C ASP A 47 7.79 20.47 -10.21
N ILE A 48 8.37 20.98 -9.12
CA ILE A 48 7.75 20.99 -7.79
C ILE A 48 6.84 22.22 -7.66
N VAL A 49 5.52 21.98 -7.67
CA VAL A 49 4.50 23.04 -7.59
C VAL A 49 4.29 23.47 -6.13
N SER A 50 4.11 24.76 -5.86
CA SER A 50 3.80 25.23 -4.50
C SER A 50 2.33 25.00 -4.17
N LEU A 51 2.06 24.39 -3.01
CA LEU A 51 0.71 24.14 -2.51
C LEU A 51 0.36 25.21 -1.47
N GLU A 52 -0.71 25.96 -1.74
CA GLU A 52 -1.18 27.06 -0.90
C GLU A 52 -2.55 26.73 -0.29
N GLN A 53 -2.82 27.25 0.91
CA GLN A 53 -4.10 27.03 1.58
C GLN A 53 -5.28 27.53 0.75
N GLY A 54 -6.31 26.68 0.60
CA GLY A 54 -7.53 27.02 -0.12
C GLY A 54 -7.40 27.12 -1.65
N LYS A 55 -6.22 26.82 -2.22
CA LYS A 55 -6.00 26.78 -3.67
C LYS A 55 -5.83 25.33 -4.13
N PRO A 56 -6.93 24.65 -4.55
CA PRO A 56 -6.83 23.28 -5.04
C PRO A 56 -6.05 23.22 -6.36
N ILE A 57 -5.32 22.13 -6.54
CA ILE A 57 -4.60 21.82 -7.78
C ILE A 57 -5.11 20.48 -8.30
N GLU A 58 -5.67 20.47 -9.50
CA GLU A 58 -6.09 19.26 -10.20
C GLU A 58 -5.06 18.89 -11.26
N ARG A 59 -4.67 17.61 -11.30
CA ARG A 59 -3.74 17.07 -12.30
C ARG A 59 -4.19 15.69 -12.76
N GLU A 60 -3.89 15.38 -14.01
CA GLU A 60 -3.92 14.02 -14.55
C GLU A 60 -2.66 13.26 -14.11
N LEU A 61 -2.79 11.97 -13.81
CA LEU A 61 -1.70 11.11 -13.38
C LEU A 61 -1.84 9.78 -14.12
N ALA A 62 -0.78 9.31 -14.77
CA ALA A 62 -0.74 8.00 -15.39
C ALA A 62 -0.15 6.93 -14.46
N GLY A 63 -0.37 5.65 -14.80
CA GLY A 63 0.25 4.54 -14.09
C GLY A 63 1.78 4.62 -14.11
N GLY A 64 2.38 4.49 -12.93
CA GLY A 64 3.82 4.60 -12.71
C GLY A 64 4.34 6.02 -12.51
N GLU A 65 3.50 7.05 -12.64
CA GLU A 65 3.90 8.45 -12.47
C GLU A 65 3.82 8.92 -11.01
N ALA A 66 4.58 9.98 -10.72
CA ALA A 66 4.56 10.69 -9.44
C ALA A 66 4.67 12.20 -9.65
N HIS A 67 3.96 12.96 -8.83
CA HIS A 67 3.95 14.42 -8.80
C HIS A 67 4.38 14.91 -7.42
N SER A 68 5.20 15.96 -7.38
CA SER A 68 5.69 16.57 -6.14
C SER A 68 5.16 17.99 -5.95
N TYR A 69 4.86 18.31 -4.69
CA TYR A 69 4.44 19.64 -4.24
C TYR A 69 5.30 20.10 -3.08
N ARG A 70 5.50 21.42 -2.98
CA ARG A 70 6.16 22.06 -1.84
C ARG A 70 5.15 22.85 -1.03
N LEU A 71 5.21 22.74 0.28
CA LEU A 71 4.47 23.60 1.21
C LEU A 71 5.38 24.07 2.34
N ALA A 72 5.26 25.33 2.73
CA ALA A 72 6.02 25.91 3.82
C ALA A 72 5.19 25.84 5.11
N LEU A 73 5.74 25.25 6.16
CA LEU A 73 5.12 25.16 7.48
C LEU A 73 6.02 25.80 8.53
N ALA A 74 5.41 26.44 9.53
CA ALA A 74 6.10 26.84 10.76
C ALA A 74 6.07 25.70 11.79
N ALA A 75 7.11 25.59 12.61
CA ALA A 75 7.13 24.65 13.73
C ALA A 75 5.90 24.85 14.64
N GLY A 76 5.24 23.75 15.01
CA GLY A 76 4.01 23.73 15.79
C GLY A 76 2.74 24.04 14.99
N GLN A 77 2.80 24.31 13.69
CA GLN A 77 1.64 24.58 12.86
C GLN A 77 0.92 23.29 12.46
N PHE A 78 -0.41 23.29 12.53
CA PHE A 78 -1.24 22.21 12.03
C PHE A 78 -1.50 22.37 10.53
N CYS A 79 -1.36 21.28 9.79
CA CYS A 79 -1.67 21.18 8.37
C CYS A 79 -2.57 19.97 8.11
N HIS A 80 -3.65 20.19 7.36
CA HIS A 80 -4.57 19.16 6.88
C HIS A 80 -4.61 19.19 5.35
N ILE A 81 -4.07 18.14 4.74
CA ILE A 81 -3.97 17.98 3.29
C ILE A 81 -4.95 16.90 2.86
N VAL A 82 -5.73 17.20 1.83
CA VAL A 82 -6.64 16.24 1.20
C VAL A 82 -6.26 16.08 -0.27
N VAL A 83 -6.07 14.84 -0.69
CA VAL A 83 -5.86 14.43 -2.07
C VAL A 83 -7.07 13.59 -2.49
N ASN A 84 -7.97 14.18 -3.28
CA ASN A 84 -9.17 13.52 -3.78
C ASN A 84 -8.87 12.78 -5.07
N GLN A 85 -8.94 11.45 -5.02
CA GLN A 85 -8.77 10.55 -6.15
C GLN A 85 -10.01 10.57 -7.06
N ARG A 86 -9.79 10.58 -8.38
CA ARG A 86 -10.84 10.61 -9.42
C ARG A 86 -10.44 9.72 -10.59
N GLY A 87 -10.68 8.42 -10.45
CA GLY A 87 -10.40 7.43 -11.48
C GLY A 87 -8.94 6.94 -11.55
N ILE A 88 -8.14 7.19 -10.51
CA ILE A 88 -6.83 6.55 -10.32
C ILE A 88 -6.55 6.33 -8.83
N ASP A 89 -6.02 5.17 -8.49
CA ASP A 89 -5.60 4.83 -7.13
C ASP A 89 -4.24 5.48 -6.82
N VAL A 90 -4.17 6.31 -5.78
CA VAL A 90 -2.97 7.08 -5.44
C VAL A 90 -2.46 6.78 -4.04
N VAL A 91 -1.14 6.79 -3.92
CA VAL A 91 -0.44 6.84 -2.63
C VAL A 91 0.10 8.24 -2.41
N VAL A 92 -0.06 8.75 -1.19
CA VAL A 92 0.40 10.08 -0.81
C VAL A 92 1.45 9.98 0.27
N ALA A 93 2.64 10.51 0.00
CA ALA A 93 3.75 10.56 0.96
C ALA A 93 4.09 12.01 1.32
N LEU A 94 4.34 12.28 2.60
CA LEU A 94 4.83 13.57 3.08
C LEU A 94 6.24 13.41 3.63
N TYR A 95 7.13 14.31 3.20
CA TYR A 95 8.53 14.37 3.60
C TYR A 95 8.80 15.67 4.36
N GLY A 96 9.63 15.58 5.40
CA GLY A 96 10.06 16.71 6.21
C GLY A 96 11.10 17.60 5.51
N PRO A 97 11.45 18.75 6.13
CA PRO A 97 12.49 19.64 5.62
C PRO A 97 13.89 19.01 5.55
N ASP A 98 14.11 17.96 6.32
CA ASP A 98 15.31 17.11 6.33
C ASP A 98 15.35 16.08 5.18
N GLY A 99 14.22 15.92 4.46
CA GLY A 99 14.06 14.94 3.39
C GLY A 99 13.58 13.57 3.86
N GLU A 100 13.40 13.37 5.17
CA GLU A 100 12.92 12.10 5.73
C GLU A 100 11.42 11.94 5.51
N LYS A 101 10.98 10.71 5.27
CA LYS A 101 9.56 10.41 5.06
C LYS A 101 8.84 10.40 6.41
N ILE A 102 7.88 11.31 6.57
CA ILE A 102 7.07 11.44 7.79
C ILE A 102 5.94 10.43 7.79
N VAL A 103 5.21 10.35 6.68
CA VAL A 103 4.05 9.46 6.56
C VAL A 103 3.80 9.11 5.10
N GLU A 104 3.25 7.92 4.88
CA GLU A 104 2.73 7.46 3.60
C GLU A 104 1.33 6.90 3.83
N ILE A 105 0.34 7.42 3.10
CA ILE A 105 -1.07 7.09 3.24
C ILE A 105 -1.58 6.50 1.92
N ASP A 106 -2.35 5.44 2.08
CA ASP A 106 -2.95 4.61 1.05
C ASP A 106 -4.22 4.01 1.70
N SER A 107 -5.34 4.69 1.49
CA SER A 107 -6.65 4.37 2.06
C SER A 107 -7.39 3.38 1.14
N PRO A 108 -8.41 2.64 1.63
CA PRO A 108 -9.10 1.61 0.86
C PRO A 108 -10.18 2.24 -0.03
N ASN A 109 -9.80 3.29 -0.76
CA ASN A 109 -10.67 4.09 -1.60
C ASN A 109 -10.68 3.58 -3.05
N SER A 110 -9.84 2.58 -3.37
CA SER A 110 -9.57 2.19 -4.76
C SER A 110 -9.23 3.45 -5.56
N ALA A 111 -9.74 3.59 -6.78
CA ALA A 111 -9.49 4.76 -7.61
C ALA A 111 -10.26 6.06 -7.24
N ASN A 112 -11.03 6.09 -6.13
CA ASN A 112 -11.92 7.22 -5.80
C ASN A 112 -12.06 7.50 -4.31
N GLY A 113 -11.86 8.76 -3.91
CA GLY A 113 -12.03 9.20 -2.53
C GLY A 113 -10.80 9.91 -1.97
N PRO A 114 -10.84 10.38 -0.72
CA PRO A 114 -9.78 11.21 -0.17
C PRO A 114 -8.65 10.38 0.46
N GLU A 115 -7.41 10.62 0.02
CA GLU A 115 -6.24 10.41 0.85
C GLU A 115 -5.98 11.65 1.70
N VAL A 116 -5.79 11.45 3.00
CA VAL A 116 -5.76 12.54 3.97
C VAL A 116 -4.51 12.46 4.81
N ILE A 117 -3.76 13.55 4.87
CA ILE A 117 -2.62 13.71 5.76
C ILE A 117 -2.90 14.84 6.73
N SER A 118 -2.84 14.52 8.02
CA SER A 118 -2.83 15.49 9.11
C SER A 118 -1.46 15.49 9.78
N LEU A 119 -0.93 16.68 10.04
CA LEU A 119 0.39 16.89 10.64
C LEU A 119 0.36 18.08 11.60
N VAL A 120 1.07 17.98 12.72
CA VAL A 120 1.60 19.14 13.44
C VAL A 120 3.10 19.20 13.15
N ALA A 121 3.56 20.25 12.48
CA ALA A 121 4.93 20.36 11.99
C ALA A 121 5.93 20.39 13.14
N GLU A 122 6.90 19.49 13.16
CA GLU A 122 7.95 19.46 14.21
C GLU A 122 9.01 20.55 14.00
N ALA A 123 9.24 20.97 12.74
CA ALA A 123 10.23 21.97 12.38
C ALA A 123 9.67 22.96 11.36
N SER A 124 10.19 24.20 11.38
CA SER A 124 9.90 25.16 10.33
C SER A 124 10.67 24.79 9.06
N GLY A 125 10.02 24.84 7.90
CA GLY A 125 10.71 24.60 6.64
C GLY A 125 9.80 24.24 5.48
N ASN A 126 10.43 23.81 4.39
CA ASN A 126 9.75 23.34 3.19
C ASN A 126 9.52 21.83 3.28
N TYR A 127 8.26 21.44 3.39
CA TYR A 127 7.84 20.06 3.31
C TYR A 127 7.59 19.70 1.85
N ARG A 128 7.73 18.41 1.51
CA ARG A 128 7.44 17.89 0.17
C ARG A 128 6.32 16.86 0.27
N LEU A 129 5.21 17.12 -0.43
CA LEU A 129 4.15 16.14 -0.64
C LEU A 129 4.38 15.46 -1.99
N GLU A 130 4.35 14.14 -2.02
CA GLU A 130 4.38 13.32 -3.24
C GLU A 130 3.04 12.62 -3.41
N VAL A 131 2.47 12.69 -4.61
CA VAL A 131 1.30 11.92 -5.03
C VAL A 131 1.72 11.02 -6.18
N ARG A 132 1.62 9.71 -5.99
CA ARG A 132 2.04 8.71 -6.99
C ARG A 132 0.92 7.71 -7.25
N SER A 133 0.85 7.17 -8.46
CA SER A 133 -0.06 6.06 -8.73
C SER A 133 0.33 4.84 -7.89
N LEU A 134 -0.63 4.13 -7.31
CA LEU A 134 -0.36 2.86 -6.63
C LEU A 134 0.14 1.80 -7.64
N GLU A 135 -0.52 1.74 -8.81
CA GLU A 135 -0.26 0.75 -9.85
C GLU A 135 0.56 1.33 -11.01
N LYS A 136 1.53 0.55 -11.52
CA LYS A 136 2.37 0.97 -12.65
C LYS A 136 1.68 0.89 -14.01
N ASN A 137 0.74 -0.05 -14.17
CA ASN A 137 0.12 -0.36 -15.45
C ASN A 137 -1.39 -0.14 -15.40
N THR A 138 -1.80 1.05 -14.92
CA THR A 138 -3.21 1.44 -14.83
C THR A 138 -3.53 2.56 -15.82
N SER A 139 -4.82 2.72 -16.13
CA SER A 139 -5.27 3.83 -16.96
C SER A 139 -5.04 5.16 -16.25
N ALA A 140 -4.75 6.21 -17.00
CA ALA A 140 -4.63 7.53 -16.42
C ALA A 140 -5.96 7.95 -15.77
N GLY A 141 -5.84 8.64 -14.65
CA GLY A 141 -6.97 9.27 -13.97
C GLY A 141 -6.57 10.66 -13.49
N ARG A 142 -7.43 11.26 -12.66
CA ARG A 142 -7.15 12.59 -12.08
C ARG A 142 -7.13 12.51 -10.58
N TYR A 143 -6.49 13.50 -9.98
CA TYR A 143 -6.66 13.80 -8.57
C TYR A 143 -6.66 15.31 -8.35
N GLU A 144 -7.25 15.73 -7.24
CA GLU A 144 -7.19 17.10 -6.76
C GLU A 144 -6.52 17.12 -5.40
N VAL A 145 -5.47 17.94 -5.23
CA VAL A 145 -4.81 18.16 -3.95
C VAL A 145 -5.13 19.54 -3.41
N LYS A 146 -5.39 19.65 -2.11
CA LYS A 146 -5.59 20.93 -1.41
C LYS A 146 -5.12 20.86 0.04
N ILE A 147 -4.64 21.99 0.53
CA ILE A 147 -4.52 22.23 1.98
C ILE A 147 -5.86 22.80 2.44
N GLU A 148 -6.63 22.01 3.18
CA GLU A 148 -7.93 22.43 3.72
C GLU A 148 -7.76 23.28 4.98
N GLU A 149 -6.85 22.87 5.87
CA GLU A 149 -6.58 23.59 7.11
C GLU A 149 -5.08 23.86 7.26
N LEU A 150 -4.74 25.12 7.53
CA LEU A 150 -3.39 25.55 7.89
C LEU A 150 -3.50 26.59 9.00
N ARG A 151 -3.27 26.18 10.25
CA ARG A 151 -3.59 26.99 11.44
C ARG A 151 -2.84 26.49 12.68
N ALA A 152 -3.03 27.15 13.82
CA ALA A 152 -2.59 26.61 15.11
C ALA A 152 -3.36 25.31 15.47
N PRO A 153 -2.71 24.32 16.12
CA PRO A 153 -3.33 23.04 16.46
C PRO A 153 -4.34 23.17 17.60
N ALA A 154 -5.51 22.57 17.41
CA ALA A 154 -6.53 22.32 18.42
C ALA A 154 -6.31 20.92 19.04
N PRO A 155 -6.88 20.62 20.23
CA PRO A 155 -6.73 19.31 20.86
C PRO A 155 -7.11 18.13 19.96
N LYS A 156 -8.20 18.26 19.20
CA LYS A 156 -8.67 17.22 18.25
C LYS A 156 -7.65 16.90 17.15
N ASP A 157 -6.80 17.86 16.76
CA ASP A 157 -5.81 17.66 15.71
C ASP A 157 -4.68 16.75 16.19
N LYS A 158 -4.29 16.90 17.47
CA LYS A 158 -3.31 16.00 18.09
C LYS A 158 -3.83 14.57 18.12
N SER A 159 -5.11 14.38 18.49
CA SER A 159 -5.76 13.07 18.43
C SER A 159 -5.81 12.51 17.02
N ARG A 160 -6.08 13.35 16.01
CA ARG A 160 -6.09 12.95 14.60
C ARG A 160 -4.71 12.49 14.11
N VAL A 161 -3.67 13.25 14.43
CA VAL A 161 -2.27 12.90 14.10
C VAL A 161 -1.87 11.60 14.80
N ALA A 162 -2.23 11.43 16.07
CA ALA A 162 -1.97 10.20 16.82
C ALA A 162 -2.69 8.99 16.23
N ALA A 163 -3.97 9.14 15.85
CA ALA A 163 -4.77 8.08 15.24
C ALA A 163 -4.19 7.64 13.89
N GLN A 164 -3.81 8.61 13.04
CA GLN A 164 -3.14 8.36 11.77
C GLN A 164 -1.82 7.60 11.98
N LYS A 165 -0.99 8.07 12.94
CA LYS A 165 0.28 7.41 13.24
C LYS A 165 0.09 5.97 13.72
N ALA A 166 -0.80 5.74 14.67
CA ALA A 166 -1.09 4.39 15.18
C ALA A 166 -1.57 3.48 14.05
N PHE A 167 -2.41 3.99 13.15
CA PHE A 167 -2.89 3.26 11.98
C PHE A 167 -1.76 2.90 10.99
N THR A 168 -0.86 3.84 10.69
CA THR A 168 0.27 3.58 9.78
C THR A 168 1.30 2.65 10.40
N ASP A 169 1.57 2.77 11.71
CA ASP A 169 2.42 1.85 12.45
C ASP A 169 1.83 0.42 12.40
N ALA A 170 0.51 0.30 12.55
CA ALA A 170 -0.20 -0.98 12.43
C ALA A 170 -0.08 -1.60 11.04
N LYS A 171 -0.26 -0.81 9.96
CA LYS A 171 -0.02 -1.28 8.57
C LYS A 171 1.41 -1.79 8.40
N ALA A 172 2.41 -1.06 8.90
CA ALA A 172 3.81 -1.45 8.79
C ALA A 172 4.10 -2.77 9.53
N LEU A 173 3.55 -2.94 10.73
CA LEU A 173 3.66 -4.18 11.51
C LEU A 173 2.94 -5.36 10.83
N ARG A 174 1.71 -5.15 10.33
CA ARG A 174 0.95 -6.15 9.58
C ARG A 174 1.74 -6.68 8.39
N ASN A 175 2.40 -5.78 7.64
CA ASN A 175 3.16 -6.13 6.45
C ASN A 175 4.40 -7.01 6.74
N GLN A 176 4.86 -7.13 8.00
CA GLN A 176 5.94 -8.04 8.38
C GLN A 176 5.50 -9.51 8.44
N ARG A 177 4.18 -9.77 8.53
CA ARG A 177 3.56 -11.11 8.48
C ARG A 177 4.15 -12.17 9.42
N THR A 178 4.57 -11.76 10.61
CA THR A 178 4.93 -12.68 11.70
C THR A 178 3.82 -12.72 12.76
N ALA A 179 3.74 -13.80 13.54
CA ALA A 179 2.76 -13.88 14.63
C ALA A 179 2.93 -12.74 15.65
N GLY A 180 4.18 -12.38 15.98
CA GLY A 180 4.49 -11.26 16.87
C GLY A 180 4.06 -9.91 16.29
N SER A 181 4.39 -9.66 15.02
CA SER A 181 4.03 -8.40 14.35
C SER A 181 2.52 -8.27 14.15
N PHE A 182 1.79 -9.36 13.92
CA PHE A 182 0.32 -9.34 13.86
C PHE A 182 -0.33 -8.97 15.17
N ARG A 183 0.18 -9.48 16.30
CA ARG A 183 -0.31 -9.06 17.62
C ARG A 183 -0.08 -7.58 17.86
N SER A 184 1.13 -7.08 17.60
CA SER A 184 1.43 -5.65 17.72
C SER A 184 0.61 -4.78 16.76
N ALA A 185 0.34 -5.27 15.55
CA ALA A 185 -0.51 -4.57 14.58
C ALA A 185 -1.96 -4.46 15.08
N ILE A 186 -2.54 -5.52 15.65
CA ILE A 186 -3.87 -5.47 16.25
C ILE A 186 -3.92 -4.43 17.38
N GLU A 187 -2.94 -4.43 18.28
CA GLU A 187 -2.85 -3.45 19.39
C GLU A 187 -2.82 -2.01 18.85
N LYS A 188 -2.03 -1.76 17.79
CA LYS A 188 -1.93 -0.44 17.16
C LYS A 188 -3.20 -0.06 16.39
N TYR A 189 -3.88 -1.00 15.73
CA TYR A 189 -5.18 -0.73 15.13
C TYR A 189 -6.26 -0.46 16.18
N GLN A 190 -6.22 -1.11 17.34
CA GLN A 190 -7.14 -0.82 18.45
C GLN A 190 -6.90 0.57 19.06
N GLU A 191 -5.64 0.99 19.18
CA GLU A 191 -5.28 2.36 19.56
C GLU A 191 -5.85 3.37 18.56
N ALA A 192 -5.63 3.16 17.26
CA ALA A 192 -6.18 4.00 16.21
C ALA A 192 -7.71 4.03 16.24
N LEU A 193 -8.36 2.86 16.38
CA LEU A 193 -9.81 2.70 16.44
C LEU A 193 -10.44 3.56 17.55
N SER A 194 -9.90 3.50 18.76
CA SER A 194 -10.39 4.29 19.90
C SER A 194 -10.28 5.80 19.64
N LEU A 195 -9.18 6.23 19.02
CA LEU A 195 -9.00 7.64 18.66
C LEU A 195 -9.96 8.06 17.54
N TRP A 196 -10.19 7.22 16.52
CA TRP A 196 -11.15 7.49 15.45
C TRP A 196 -12.58 7.59 15.98
N GLN A 197 -12.96 6.73 16.93
CA GLN A 197 -14.25 6.81 17.63
C GLN A 197 -14.40 8.13 18.39
N GLY A 198 -13.38 8.53 19.15
CA GLY A 198 -13.37 9.81 19.86
C GLY A 198 -13.44 11.04 18.94
N LEU A 199 -12.97 10.90 17.70
CA LEU A 199 -13.05 11.93 16.66
C LEU A 199 -14.35 11.88 15.85
N GLY A 200 -15.16 10.83 15.99
CA GLY A 200 -16.33 10.58 15.15
C GLY A 200 -16.00 10.23 13.70
N ASP A 201 -14.78 9.78 13.40
CA ASP A 201 -14.37 9.36 12.05
C ASP A 201 -14.83 7.93 11.77
N ARG A 202 -16.11 7.79 11.40
CA ARG A 202 -16.76 6.50 11.12
C ARG A 202 -16.07 5.73 10.00
N ARG A 203 -15.46 6.43 9.02
CA ARG A 203 -14.73 5.79 7.92
C ARG A 203 -13.52 5.04 8.44
N MET A 204 -12.67 5.74 9.19
CA MET A 204 -11.45 5.16 9.72
C MET A 204 -11.73 4.14 10.83
N GLU A 205 -12.81 4.33 11.59
CA GLU A 205 -13.30 3.32 12.54
C GLU A 205 -13.63 1.99 11.84
N ALA A 206 -14.47 2.03 10.81
CA ALA A 206 -14.82 0.84 10.02
C ALA A 206 -13.58 0.19 9.39
N TYR A 207 -12.64 1.01 8.93
CA TYR A 207 -11.43 0.50 8.29
C TYR A 207 -10.47 -0.15 9.29
N SER A 208 -10.28 0.42 10.49
CA SER A 208 -9.52 -0.23 11.57
C SER A 208 -10.13 -1.58 11.96
N LEU A 209 -11.46 -1.67 12.07
CA LEU A 209 -12.16 -2.93 12.35
C LEU A 209 -11.98 -3.96 11.23
N TYR A 210 -12.07 -3.51 9.97
CA TYR A 210 -11.82 -4.37 8.80
C TYR A 210 -10.39 -4.94 8.83
N GLU A 211 -9.39 -4.10 9.12
CA GLU A 211 -7.98 -4.51 9.17
C GLU A 211 -7.68 -5.47 10.33
N ILE A 212 -8.29 -5.24 11.49
CA ILE A 212 -8.23 -6.18 12.63
C ILE A 212 -8.86 -7.53 12.22
N GLY A 213 -10.02 -7.50 11.56
CA GLY A 213 -10.69 -8.70 11.04
C GLY A 213 -9.81 -9.47 10.06
N TRP A 214 -9.11 -8.76 9.17
CA TRP A 214 -8.17 -9.35 8.22
C TRP A 214 -7.02 -10.06 8.91
N ILE A 215 -6.41 -9.44 9.93
CA ILE A 215 -5.32 -10.08 10.68
C ILE A 215 -5.83 -11.34 11.40
N TYR A 216 -6.97 -11.26 12.09
CA TYR A 216 -7.55 -12.43 12.77
C TYR A 216 -7.85 -13.57 11.79
N SER A 217 -8.30 -13.22 10.57
CA SER A 217 -8.52 -14.17 9.48
C SER A 217 -7.22 -14.87 9.06
N ASP A 218 -6.13 -14.13 8.87
CA ASP A 218 -4.83 -14.66 8.43
C ASP A 218 -4.19 -15.58 9.49
N ILE A 219 -4.42 -15.32 10.79
CA ILE A 219 -3.90 -16.15 11.89
C ILE A 219 -4.86 -17.28 12.32
N GLY A 220 -5.98 -17.49 11.62
CA GLY A 220 -6.93 -18.59 11.88
C GLY A 220 -7.90 -18.35 13.05
N GLU A 221 -7.94 -17.15 13.61
CA GLU A 221 -8.85 -16.75 14.70
C GLU A 221 -10.21 -16.29 14.13
N TYR A 222 -10.87 -17.19 13.41
CA TYR A 222 -12.01 -16.88 12.54
C TYR A 222 -13.19 -16.23 13.27
N GLN A 223 -13.50 -16.60 14.51
CA GLN A 223 -14.60 -15.98 15.24
C GLN A 223 -14.32 -14.50 15.53
N LYS A 224 -13.10 -14.15 15.98
CA LYS A 224 -12.70 -12.76 16.22
C LYS A 224 -12.68 -11.95 14.92
N ALA A 225 -12.30 -12.60 13.81
CA ALA A 225 -12.37 -12.00 12.49
C ALA A 225 -13.81 -11.65 12.11
N LEU A 226 -14.74 -12.60 12.23
CA LEU A 226 -16.17 -12.40 11.96
C LEU A 226 -16.76 -11.30 12.85
N ASP A 227 -16.42 -11.24 14.14
CA ASP A 227 -16.91 -10.20 15.05
C ASP A 227 -16.43 -8.81 14.62
N SER A 228 -15.17 -8.69 14.20
CA SER A 228 -14.59 -7.43 13.71
C SER A 228 -15.22 -7.00 12.37
N TYR A 229 -15.40 -7.95 11.45
CA TYR A 229 -16.04 -7.71 10.17
C TYR A 229 -17.53 -7.34 10.31
N ASN A 230 -18.26 -7.94 11.24
CA ASN A 230 -19.66 -7.58 11.50
C ASN A 230 -19.79 -6.14 11.99
N GLN A 231 -18.88 -5.70 12.87
CA GLN A 231 -18.82 -4.30 13.29
C GLN A 231 -18.50 -3.38 12.11
N ALA A 232 -17.45 -3.67 11.33
CA ALA A 232 -17.11 -2.89 10.14
C ALA A 232 -18.28 -2.81 9.13
N GLN A 233 -18.96 -3.94 8.87
CA GLN A 233 -20.11 -4.03 7.96
C GLN A 233 -21.27 -3.13 8.40
N ALA A 234 -21.56 -3.06 9.71
CA ALA A 234 -22.62 -2.20 10.23
C ALA A 234 -22.32 -0.72 9.92
N ILE A 235 -21.07 -0.30 10.13
CA ILE A 235 -20.64 1.08 9.85
C ILE A 235 -20.63 1.36 8.34
N TYR A 236 -20.12 0.43 7.52
CA TYR A 236 -20.14 0.61 6.06
C TYR A 236 -21.57 0.65 5.48
N LYS A 237 -22.54 -0.03 6.10
CA LYS A 237 -23.96 0.10 5.76
C LYS A 237 -24.51 1.48 6.14
N GLU A 238 -24.23 1.95 7.36
CA GLU A 238 -24.61 3.29 7.83
C GLU A 238 -24.11 4.38 6.88
N MET A 239 -22.88 4.25 6.40
CA MET A 239 -22.24 5.20 5.48
C MET A 239 -22.62 5.01 4.01
N ALA A 240 -23.44 4.01 3.66
CA ALA A 240 -23.68 3.57 2.29
C ALA A 240 -22.38 3.30 1.49
N ASN A 241 -21.30 2.90 2.16
CA ASN A 241 -20.02 2.59 1.54
C ASN A 241 -20.06 1.19 0.91
N LEU A 242 -20.56 1.10 -0.31
CA LEU A 242 -20.69 -0.16 -1.03
C LEU A 242 -19.35 -0.90 -1.22
N GLN A 243 -18.23 -0.18 -1.36
CA GLN A 243 -16.90 -0.82 -1.49
C GLN A 243 -16.56 -1.59 -0.21
N GLY A 244 -16.66 -0.92 0.93
CA GLY A 244 -16.38 -1.52 2.23
C GLY A 244 -17.28 -2.73 2.51
N GLN A 245 -18.55 -2.65 2.10
CA GLN A 245 -19.48 -3.77 2.21
C GLN A 245 -19.07 -4.97 1.34
N SER A 246 -18.67 -4.74 0.08
CA SER A 246 -18.17 -5.81 -0.80
C SER A 246 -16.91 -6.46 -0.25
N SER A 247 -15.93 -5.65 0.20
CA SER A 247 -14.68 -6.14 0.79
C SER A 247 -14.92 -7.01 2.02
N VAL A 248 -15.84 -6.62 2.91
CA VAL A 248 -16.20 -7.43 4.07
C VAL A 248 -16.86 -8.75 3.63
N LEU A 249 -17.84 -8.72 2.73
CA LEU A 249 -18.52 -9.93 2.25
C LEU A 249 -17.54 -10.93 1.64
N ASN A 250 -16.57 -10.45 0.84
CA ASN A 250 -15.54 -11.29 0.26
C ASN A 250 -14.65 -11.96 1.33
N ASN A 251 -14.21 -11.23 2.36
CA ASN A 251 -13.39 -11.82 3.43
C ASN A 251 -14.19 -12.77 4.34
N VAL A 252 -15.44 -12.44 4.64
CA VAL A 252 -16.34 -13.32 5.40
C VAL A 252 -16.64 -14.59 4.58
N GLY A 253 -16.81 -14.47 3.27
CA GLY A 253 -16.92 -15.61 2.35
C GLY A 253 -15.69 -16.50 2.39
N TRP A 254 -14.49 -15.92 2.45
CA TRP A 254 -13.25 -16.68 2.61
C TRP A 254 -13.21 -17.47 3.92
N ILE A 255 -13.59 -16.84 5.04
CA ILE A 255 -13.66 -17.51 6.35
C ILE A 255 -14.61 -18.71 6.29
N TYR A 256 -15.81 -18.54 5.75
CA TYR A 256 -16.76 -19.66 5.65
C TYR A 256 -16.26 -20.78 4.74
N GLY A 257 -15.55 -20.45 3.66
CA GLY A 257 -14.88 -21.45 2.83
C GLY A 257 -13.81 -22.22 3.60
N ALA A 258 -13.00 -21.54 4.42
CA ALA A 258 -12.00 -22.17 5.27
C ALA A 258 -12.61 -23.06 6.36
N LEU A 259 -13.81 -22.73 6.83
CA LEU A 259 -14.59 -23.52 7.78
C LEU A 259 -15.35 -24.71 7.13
N GLY A 260 -15.30 -24.85 5.80
CA GLY A 260 -16.02 -25.89 5.07
C GLY A 260 -17.49 -25.56 4.78
N GLU A 261 -17.97 -24.37 5.14
CA GLU A 261 -19.31 -23.87 4.80
C GLU A 261 -19.35 -23.32 3.36
N TYR A 262 -18.98 -24.15 2.38
CA TYR A 262 -18.72 -23.73 0.99
C TYR A 262 -19.92 -23.07 0.31
N GLN A 263 -21.14 -23.55 0.54
CA GLN A 263 -22.34 -22.94 -0.06
C GLN A 263 -22.57 -21.51 0.45
N LYS A 264 -22.36 -21.29 1.75
CA LYS A 264 -22.48 -19.96 2.36
C LYS A 264 -21.39 -19.02 1.87
N ALA A 265 -20.17 -19.53 1.71
CA ALA A 265 -19.08 -18.79 1.08
C ALA A 265 -19.46 -18.33 -0.34
N ILE A 266 -19.98 -19.25 -1.17
CA ILE A 266 -20.46 -18.94 -2.53
C ILE A 266 -21.51 -17.83 -2.53
N ASP A 267 -22.50 -17.89 -1.64
CA ASP A 267 -23.58 -16.91 -1.57
C ASP A 267 -23.06 -15.52 -1.16
N LEU A 268 -22.07 -15.46 -0.26
CA LEU A 268 -21.41 -14.21 0.13
C LEU A 268 -20.56 -13.63 -1.00
N TYR A 269 -19.80 -14.46 -1.72
CA TYR A 269 -19.03 -14.03 -2.88
C TYR A 269 -19.93 -13.50 -4.00
N LYS A 270 -21.08 -14.14 -4.25
CA LYS A 270 -22.06 -13.65 -5.24
C LYS A 270 -22.63 -12.28 -4.85
N GLN A 271 -22.92 -12.06 -3.57
CA GLN A 271 -23.35 -10.75 -3.07
C GLN A 271 -22.27 -9.67 -3.25
N SER A 272 -21.01 -9.98 -2.91
CA SER A 272 -19.87 -9.09 -3.14
C SER A 272 -19.72 -8.75 -4.63
N LEU A 273 -19.74 -9.76 -5.51
CA LEU A 273 -19.65 -9.56 -6.96
C LEU A 273 -20.80 -8.71 -7.50
N GLN A 274 -22.03 -8.91 -7.01
CA GLN A 274 -23.18 -8.11 -7.43
C GLN A 274 -22.99 -6.63 -7.05
N ILE A 275 -22.42 -6.33 -5.88
CA ILE A 275 -22.13 -4.96 -5.45
C ILE A 275 -21.06 -4.33 -6.36
N ASP A 276 -19.98 -5.05 -6.62
CA ASP A 276 -18.86 -4.54 -7.45
C ASP A 276 -19.32 -4.27 -8.88
N LEU A 277 -20.08 -5.20 -9.48
CA LEU A 277 -20.67 -5.03 -10.82
C LEU A 277 -21.63 -3.83 -10.87
N ALA A 278 -22.46 -3.62 -9.84
CA ALA A 278 -23.36 -2.47 -9.78
C ALA A 278 -22.61 -1.14 -9.66
N ARG A 279 -21.40 -1.14 -9.09
CA ARG A 279 -20.50 0.03 -9.04
C ARG A 279 -19.69 0.22 -10.33
N GLY A 280 -19.74 -0.73 -11.26
CA GLY A 280 -18.88 -0.74 -12.45
C GLY A 280 -17.43 -1.11 -12.14
N ASP A 281 -17.12 -1.55 -10.91
CA ASP A 281 -15.81 -2.04 -10.53
C ASP A 281 -15.71 -3.52 -10.90
N ARG A 282 -14.85 -3.83 -11.87
CA ARG A 282 -14.60 -5.20 -12.33
C ARG A 282 -13.20 -5.68 -11.94
N TYR A 283 -12.44 -4.90 -11.17
CA TYR A 283 -11.05 -5.22 -10.87
C TYR A 283 -10.93 -6.57 -10.15
N GLU A 284 -11.72 -6.76 -9.09
CA GLU A 284 -11.72 -7.97 -8.24
C GLU A 284 -12.52 -9.16 -8.82
N GLU A 285 -13.30 -8.95 -9.89
CA GLU A 285 -14.16 -9.96 -10.53
C GLU A 285 -13.47 -11.33 -10.75
N PRO A 286 -12.30 -11.44 -11.42
CA PRO A 286 -11.67 -12.74 -11.65
C PRO A 286 -11.24 -13.43 -10.35
N ARG A 287 -10.90 -12.68 -9.29
CA ARG A 287 -10.55 -13.25 -7.99
C ARG A 287 -11.79 -13.78 -7.27
N ILE A 288 -12.88 -13.01 -7.23
CA ILE A 288 -14.14 -13.44 -6.60
C ILE A 288 -14.71 -14.67 -7.32
N LEU A 289 -14.75 -14.66 -8.66
CA LEU A 289 -15.17 -15.81 -9.46
C LEU A 289 -14.28 -17.04 -9.22
N SER A 290 -12.95 -16.86 -9.13
CA SER A 290 -12.06 -17.97 -8.77
C SER A 290 -12.41 -18.59 -7.43
N ASN A 291 -12.69 -17.77 -6.41
CA ASN A 291 -13.10 -18.25 -5.09
C ASN A 291 -14.42 -19.01 -5.16
N ILE A 292 -15.41 -18.54 -5.93
CA ILE A 292 -16.66 -19.26 -6.16
C ILE A 292 -16.39 -20.63 -6.82
N GLY A 293 -15.57 -20.66 -7.87
CA GLY A 293 -15.20 -21.90 -8.56
C GLY A 293 -14.51 -22.91 -7.64
N SER A 294 -13.56 -22.46 -6.81
CA SER A 294 -12.89 -23.31 -5.82
C SER A 294 -13.87 -23.88 -4.79
N ASN A 295 -14.85 -23.09 -4.33
CA ASN A 295 -15.86 -23.59 -3.39
C ASN A 295 -16.82 -24.59 -4.05
N TYR A 296 -17.16 -24.42 -5.33
CA TYR A 296 -17.91 -25.43 -6.08
C TYR A 296 -17.10 -26.72 -6.25
N ALA A 297 -15.81 -26.64 -6.53
CA ALA A 297 -14.93 -27.81 -6.60
C ALA A 297 -14.88 -28.55 -5.26
N ASN A 298 -14.79 -27.82 -4.13
CA ASN A 298 -14.82 -28.40 -2.80
C ASN A 298 -16.16 -29.07 -2.44
N LEU A 299 -17.27 -28.64 -3.04
CA LEU A 299 -18.57 -29.32 -2.97
C LEU A 299 -18.66 -30.56 -3.88
N GLY A 300 -17.62 -30.85 -4.67
CA GLY A 300 -17.63 -31.91 -5.69
C GLY A 300 -18.37 -31.53 -6.98
N GLU A 301 -18.81 -30.27 -7.11
CA GLU A 301 -19.50 -29.76 -8.30
C GLU A 301 -18.51 -29.32 -9.40
N TYR A 302 -17.60 -30.22 -9.77
CA TYR A 302 -16.47 -29.92 -10.68
C TYR A 302 -16.88 -29.35 -12.04
N LYS A 303 -18.06 -29.70 -12.55
CA LYS A 303 -18.58 -29.13 -13.81
C LYS A 303 -18.88 -27.63 -13.69
N LYS A 304 -19.51 -27.20 -12.58
CA LYS A 304 -19.79 -25.78 -12.32
C LYS A 304 -18.52 -25.00 -12.03
N ALA A 305 -17.60 -25.61 -11.26
CA ALA A 305 -16.28 -25.04 -11.01
C ALA A 305 -15.52 -24.80 -12.33
N LEU A 306 -15.52 -25.79 -13.22
CA LEU A 306 -14.88 -25.72 -14.53
C LEU A 306 -15.44 -24.59 -15.40
N GLU A 307 -16.77 -24.45 -15.48
CA GLU A 307 -17.42 -23.37 -16.22
C GLU A 307 -16.95 -21.99 -15.74
N ILE A 308 -16.93 -21.79 -14.42
CA ILE A 308 -16.49 -20.54 -13.80
C ILE A 308 -15.00 -20.31 -14.04
N HIS A 309 -14.14 -21.32 -13.89
CA HIS A 309 -12.71 -21.16 -14.12
C HIS A 309 -12.37 -20.85 -15.58
N LEU A 310 -13.11 -21.41 -16.55
CA LEU A 310 -12.96 -21.05 -17.97
C LEU A 310 -13.35 -19.59 -18.22
N GLN A 311 -14.42 -19.09 -17.59
CA GLN A 311 -14.78 -17.67 -17.64
C GLN A 311 -13.67 -16.80 -17.06
N VAL A 312 -13.12 -17.16 -15.89
CA VAL A 312 -12.00 -16.44 -15.27
C VAL A 312 -10.77 -16.41 -16.19
N LEU A 313 -10.45 -17.53 -16.84
CA LEU A 313 -9.30 -17.62 -17.74
C LEU A 313 -9.43 -16.62 -18.90
N SER A 314 -10.62 -16.52 -19.50
CA SER A 314 -10.90 -15.54 -20.56
C SER A 314 -10.65 -14.10 -20.09
N ILE A 315 -11.12 -13.74 -18.88
CA ILE A 315 -10.90 -12.41 -18.29
C ILE A 315 -9.41 -12.15 -18.07
N ARG A 316 -8.69 -13.11 -17.48
CA ARG A 316 -7.25 -12.99 -17.18
C ARG A 316 -6.38 -12.94 -18.43
N LEU A 317 -6.78 -13.61 -19.52
CA LEU A 317 -6.17 -13.48 -20.85
C LEU A 317 -6.35 -12.06 -21.39
N ALA A 318 -7.57 -11.53 -21.38
CA ALA A 318 -7.86 -10.17 -21.83
C ALA A 318 -7.09 -9.09 -21.05
N ARG A 319 -6.78 -9.36 -19.78
CA ARG A 319 -6.01 -8.47 -18.90
C ARG A 319 -4.49 -8.72 -18.91
N ASN A 320 -4.00 -9.69 -19.67
CA ASN A 320 -2.59 -10.13 -19.63
C ASN A 320 -2.08 -10.50 -18.22
N ASP A 321 -2.97 -10.95 -17.33
CA ASP A 321 -2.64 -11.41 -15.97
C ASP A 321 -2.02 -12.81 -16.00
N ARG A 322 -0.73 -12.89 -16.34
CA ARG A 322 -0.01 -14.18 -16.49
C ARG A 322 0.02 -15.01 -15.20
N GLY A 323 0.20 -14.36 -14.05
CA GLY A 323 0.22 -15.04 -12.75
C GLY A 323 -1.14 -15.66 -12.43
N GLY A 324 -2.22 -14.91 -12.65
CA GLY A 324 -3.57 -15.44 -12.50
C GLY A 324 -3.91 -16.51 -13.54
N GLN A 325 -3.43 -16.40 -14.78
CA GLN A 325 -3.65 -17.42 -15.81
C GLN A 325 -3.14 -18.78 -15.34
N ALA A 326 -1.89 -18.85 -14.84
CA ALA A 326 -1.31 -20.09 -14.32
C ALA A 326 -2.15 -20.72 -13.20
N ILE A 327 -2.62 -19.90 -12.25
CA ILE A 327 -3.48 -20.36 -11.14
C ILE A 327 -4.81 -20.92 -11.69
N THR A 328 -5.44 -20.23 -12.63
CA THR A 328 -6.72 -20.67 -13.21
C THR A 328 -6.55 -21.94 -14.04
N LEU A 329 -5.50 -22.05 -14.84
CA LEU A 329 -5.18 -23.25 -15.62
C LEU A 329 -5.00 -24.46 -14.72
N ASN A 330 -4.30 -24.31 -13.59
CA ASN A 330 -4.16 -25.35 -12.58
C ASN A 330 -5.52 -25.77 -11.98
N ASN A 331 -6.39 -24.82 -11.69
CA ASN A 331 -7.73 -25.12 -11.17
C ASN A 331 -8.63 -25.84 -12.21
N ILE A 332 -8.51 -25.45 -13.49
CA ILE A 332 -9.18 -26.13 -14.61
C ILE A 332 -8.67 -27.58 -14.73
N ALA A 333 -7.36 -27.77 -14.67
CA ALA A 333 -6.74 -29.09 -14.71
C ALA A 333 -7.23 -29.99 -13.57
N ASN A 334 -7.26 -29.47 -12.34
CA ASN A 334 -7.83 -30.17 -11.19
C ASN A 334 -9.30 -30.60 -11.43
N CYS A 335 -10.12 -29.73 -12.01
CA CYS A 335 -11.52 -30.07 -12.33
C CYS A 335 -11.59 -31.22 -13.35
N TYR A 336 -10.80 -31.17 -14.44
CA TYR A 336 -10.75 -32.26 -15.41
C TYR A 336 -10.23 -33.58 -14.81
N ASP A 337 -9.25 -33.50 -13.91
CA ASP A 337 -8.69 -34.68 -13.25
C ASP A 337 -9.77 -35.40 -12.42
N HIS A 338 -10.55 -34.66 -11.63
CA HIS A 338 -11.66 -35.19 -10.86
C HIS A 338 -12.84 -35.68 -11.71
N LEU A 339 -13.03 -35.11 -12.91
CA LEU A 339 -14.01 -35.58 -13.89
C LEU A 339 -13.55 -36.82 -14.67
N GLY A 340 -12.31 -37.26 -14.48
CA GLY A 340 -11.72 -38.43 -15.17
C GLY A 340 -11.13 -38.13 -16.54
N GLU A 341 -11.10 -36.86 -16.96
CA GLU A 341 -10.57 -36.42 -18.26
C GLU A 341 -9.05 -36.18 -18.17
N LYS A 342 -8.31 -37.25 -17.88
CA LYS A 342 -6.87 -37.18 -17.52
C LYS A 342 -5.99 -36.51 -18.58
N GLN A 343 -6.25 -36.75 -19.86
CA GLN A 343 -5.47 -36.11 -20.93
C GLN A 343 -5.66 -34.58 -20.93
N LYS A 344 -6.90 -34.10 -20.79
CA LYS A 344 -7.16 -32.65 -20.71
C LYS A 344 -6.52 -32.05 -19.46
N ALA A 345 -6.60 -32.73 -18.32
CA ALA A 345 -5.93 -32.28 -17.11
C ALA A 345 -4.43 -32.06 -17.33
N LEU A 346 -3.73 -33.03 -17.93
CA LEU A 346 -2.32 -32.92 -18.28
C LEU A 346 -2.03 -31.76 -19.24
N ASP A 347 -2.87 -31.56 -20.27
CA ASP A 347 -2.70 -30.47 -21.22
C ASP A 347 -2.82 -29.09 -20.53
N TYR A 348 -3.74 -28.95 -19.57
CA TYR A 348 -3.91 -27.71 -18.81
C TYR A 348 -2.83 -27.49 -17.75
N TYR A 349 -2.36 -28.55 -17.07
CA TYR A 349 -1.18 -28.45 -16.20
C TYR A 349 0.06 -28.03 -16.99
N GLY A 350 0.24 -28.56 -18.20
CA GLY A 350 1.35 -28.20 -19.08
C GLY A 350 1.33 -26.73 -19.52
N GLN A 351 0.14 -26.12 -19.66
CA GLN A 351 -0.01 -24.70 -19.96
C GLN A 351 0.25 -23.79 -18.75
N ALA A 352 0.18 -24.31 -17.53
CA ALA A 352 0.36 -23.54 -16.31
C ALA A 352 1.84 -23.36 -15.90
N LEU A 353 2.73 -24.21 -16.43
CA LEU A 353 4.19 -24.18 -16.24
C LEU A 353 4.84 -23.12 -17.15
#